data_AF-A0A2N9K7W1-F1
#
_entry.id   AF-A0A2N9K7W1-F1
#
_cell.length_a   1.000
_cell.length_b   1.000
_cell.length_c   1.000
_cell.angle_alpha   90.00
_cell.angle_beta   90.00
_cell.angle_gamma   90.00
#
_symmetry.space_group_name_H-M   'P 1'
#
loop_
_entity.id
_entity.type
_entity.pdbx_description
1 polymer ?
#
loop_
_entity_poly.entity_id
_entity_poly.type
_entity_poly.pdbx_seq_one_letter_code
_entity_poly.pdbx_strand_id
1 'polypeptide(L)'
;MAVQLVIRGFYLQRSIQSNNDQATFNNDTLILGSSFKYLQPTATDGRSTINGLKLNQTPKVLRQDTDNNEYLDIDTELARLSSVSKIIANHSKNNNATVENKWGGTITIDASHIPSEDNVKYLTVKASDFPGYSLSIKGISDVEKVVITIDTSGVNNFSTGSMAFDSVSKSKNIMFNFYNIDSETNYTGNVDWQSNNKETSNAILSPEGIVILSGIGTFNGNIVAHKYVGNNTFPTSSTFPDLQLPIDRNNDVSPKLISAPDVDFGSHKMNSETSLIGNWKGNCQVSGEKGKEIKINVELAKQFTSENGSFANDVSWQLVKSDYSSGSLTTSLQDFTTTSARINYWPWQDDGTGNLLSDWSYNKEKKQYSFYDMQVSNLDTITEIGNYTATLRWTLVDSP
;
A
#
# COMPACT_ATOMS: atom_id res chain seq x y z
N MET A 1 8.40 9.22 -2.35
CA MET A 1 8.44 9.26 -0.88
C MET A 1 8.60 7.83 -0.39
N ALA A 2 9.60 7.55 0.44
CA ALA A 2 9.71 6.22 1.05
C ALA A 2 8.64 6.08 2.13
N VAL A 3 7.84 5.00 2.07
CA VAL A 3 6.85 4.71 3.11
C VAL A 3 7.59 4.00 4.24
N GLN A 4 7.56 4.58 5.44
CA GLN A 4 8.26 4.05 6.60
C GLN A 4 7.27 3.36 7.54
N LEU A 5 7.59 2.15 7.97
CA LEU A 5 6.89 1.48 9.05
C LEU A 5 7.46 1.95 10.38
N VAL A 6 6.62 2.65 11.13
CA VAL A 6 6.92 3.15 12.48
C VAL A 6 6.05 2.35 13.45
N ILE A 7 6.68 1.58 14.35
CA ILE A 7 5.99 0.87 15.43
C ILE A 7 6.45 1.48 16.75
N ARG A 8 5.64 2.37 17.35
CA ARG A 8 6.02 3.13 18.56
C ARG A 8 5.23 2.67 19.79
N GLY A 9 5.82 1.78 20.58
CA GLY A 9 5.31 1.42 21.90
C GLY A 9 4.54 0.11 21.97
N PHE A 10 3.91 -0.11 23.12
CA PHE A 10 3.13 -1.31 23.44
C PHE A 10 1.64 -0.95 23.45
N TYR A 11 0.85 -1.62 22.62
CA TYR A 11 -0.56 -1.35 22.39
C TYR A 11 -1.41 -2.52 22.87
N LEU A 12 -2.48 -2.25 23.64
CA LEU A 12 -3.40 -3.26 24.15
C LEU A 12 -4.84 -2.80 23.89
N GLN A 13 -5.60 -3.55 23.07
CA GLN A 13 -6.94 -3.13 22.61
C GLN A 13 -8.14 -3.92 23.19
N ARG A 14 -8.03 -5.24 23.40
CA ARG A 14 -9.23 -6.08 23.63
C ARG A 14 -9.26 -6.85 24.96
N SER A 15 -8.18 -7.53 25.36
CA SER A 15 -8.13 -8.22 26.66
C SER A 15 -6.69 -8.56 27.05
N ILE A 16 -6.43 -8.65 28.35
CA ILE A 16 -5.21 -9.26 28.90
C ILE A 16 -5.68 -10.43 29.76
N GLN A 17 -5.13 -11.61 29.49
CA GLN A 17 -5.27 -12.78 30.34
C GLN A 17 -3.87 -13.13 30.84
N SER A 18 -3.72 -13.28 32.16
CA SER A 18 -2.49 -13.72 32.83
C SER A 18 -2.85 -14.80 33.81
N ASN A 19 -2.03 -15.85 33.89
CA ASN A 19 -2.23 -16.96 34.83
C ASN A 19 -1.69 -16.63 36.25
N ASN A 20 -1.11 -15.43 36.41
CA ASN A 20 -0.64 -14.88 37.67
C ASN A 20 -1.39 -13.56 37.96
N ASP A 21 -1.49 -13.17 39.23
CA ASP A 21 -2.08 -11.88 39.67
C ASP A 21 -1.29 -10.64 39.20
N GLN A 22 -0.32 -10.80 38.31
CA GLN A 22 0.58 -9.74 37.86
C GLN A 22 0.66 -9.66 36.33
N ALA A 23 0.59 -8.44 35.82
CA ALA A 23 0.99 -8.04 34.49
C ALA A 23 2.32 -7.29 34.58
N THR A 24 3.35 -7.79 33.90
CA THR A 24 4.66 -7.13 33.87
C THR A 24 4.65 -6.16 32.70
N PHE A 25 5.23 -4.97 32.79
CA PHE A 25 5.49 -4.16 31.60
C PHE A 25 6.71 -3.31 31.90
N ASN A 26 7.60 -3.13 30.94
CA ASN A 26 8.88 -2.45 31.15
C ASN A 26 9.01 -1.17 30.31
N ASN A 27 7.89 -0.59 29.85
CA ASN A 27 7.87 0.59 28.98
C ASN A 27 7.62 1.90 29.76
N ASP A 28 8.02 3.03 29.21
CA ASP A 28 7.72 4.35 29.80
C ASP A 28 6.31 4.82 29.41
N THR A 29 5.82 4.38 28.24
CA THR A 29 4.48 4.70 27.74
C THR A 29 3.59 3.45 27.68
N LEU A 30 2.36 3.58 28.19
CA LEU A 30 1.31 2.58 28.10
C LEU A 30 0.09 3.20 27.39
N ILE A 31 -0.37 2.56 26.30
CA ILE A 31 -1.56 2.97 25.55
C ILE A 31 -2.62 1.86 25.70
N LEU A 32 -3.81 2.21 26.18
CA LEU A 32 -4.90 1.28 26.46
C LEU A 32 -6.15 1.64 25.65
N GLY A 33 -6.76 0.63 25.02
CA GLY A 33 -8.10 0.77 24.45
C GLY A 33 -9.18 0.98 25.52
N SER A 34 -10.36 1.44 25.09
CA SER A 34 -11.50 1.76 25.96
C SER A 34 -12.02 0.55 26.75
N SER A 35 -11.71 -0.67 26.30
CA SER A 35 -12.06 -1.94 26.97
C SER A 35 -11.30 -2.20 28.28
N PHE A 36 -10.26 -1.42 28.58
CA PHE A 36 -9.43 -1.59 29.77
C PHE A 36 -9.77 -0.58 30.86
N LYS A 37 -9.69 -1.01 32.12
CA LYS A 37 -9.83 -0.17 33.30
C LYS A 37 -8.48 -0.08 34.01
N TYR A 38 -7.79 1.04 33.83
CA TYR A 38 -6.60 1.36 34.60
C TYR A 38 -6.96 1.96 35.96
N LEU A 39 -6.35 1.46 37.03
CA LEU A 39 -6.46 2.04 38.37
C LEU A 39 -5.06 2.37 38.89
N GLN A 40 -4.90 3.60 39.40
CA GLN A 40 -3.70 4.07 40.10
C GLN A 40 -3.43 3.22 41.35
N PRO A 41 -2.19 3.20 41.87
CA PRO A 41 -1.85 2.48 43.09
C PRO A 41 -2.69 2.99 44.26
N THR A 42 -3.23 2.08 45.08
CA THR A 42 -3.83 2.43 46.37
C THR A 42 -2.79 2.32 47.49
N ALA A 43 -3.06 2.97 48.63
CA ALA A 43 -2.18 2.91 49.81
C ALA A 43 -1.98 1.49 50.37
N THR A 44 -2.88 0.56 50.06
CA THR A 44 -2.87 -0.84 50.53
C THR A 44 -2.20 -1.81 49.56
N ASP A 45 -2.34 -1.62 48.24
CA ASP A 45 -1.81 -2.56 47.24
C ASP A 45 -0.46 -2.14 46.63
N GLY A 46 -0.08 -0.85 46.73
CA GLY A 46 1.22 -0.32 46.30
C GLY A 46 1.52 -0.41 44.79
N ARG A 47 0.59 -0.93 43.98
CA ARG A 47 0.75 -1.15 42.54
C ARG A 47 -0.51 -0.76 41.78
N SER A 48 -0.34 -0.14 40.62
CA SER A 48 -1.42 0.11 39.66
C SER A 48 -2.01 -1.20 39.14
N THR A 49 -3.24 -1.18 38.63
CA THR A 49 -3.87 -2.37 38.01
C THR A 49 -4.48 -2.06 36.65
N ILE A 50 -4.57 -3.07 35.78
CA ILE A 50 -5.37 -3.05 34.55
C ILE A 50 -6.36 -4.20 34.64
N ASN A 51 -7.67 -3.91 34.64
CA ASN A 51 -8.73 -4.93 34.79
C ASN A 51 -8.49 -5.86 36.00
N GLY A 52 -7.92 -5.34 37.09
CA GLY A 52 -7.61 -6.09 38.32
C GLY A 52 -6.25 -6.81 38.33
N LEU A 53 -5.51 -6.85 37.23
CA LEU A 53 -4.15 -7.41 37.17
C LEU A 53 -3.12 -6.40 37.69
N LYS A 54 -2.33 -6.76 38.70
CA LYS A 54 -1.33 -5.86 39.30
C LYS A 54 -0.17 -5.60 38.34
N LEU A 55 0.17 -4.34 38.13
CA LEU A 55 1.33 -3.95 37.35
C LEU A 55 2.62 -4.08 38.18
N ASN A 56 3.69 -4.60 37.58
CA ASN A 56 5.02 -4.64 38.20
C ASN A 56 5.63 -3.23 38.40
N GLN A 57 5.18 -2.22 37.65
CA GLN A 57 5.59 -0.83 37.75
C GLN A 57 4.47 0.12 37.27
N THR A 58 4.56 1.39 37.63
CA THR A 58 3.63 2.44 37.16
C THR A 58 4.16 3.07 35.86
N PRO A 59 3.35 3.21 34.80
CA PRO A 59 3.77 3.94 33.59
C PRO A 59 4.05 5.41 33.86
N LYS A 60 5.10 5.94 33.21
CA LYS A 60 5.40 7.38 33.22
C LYS A 60 4.41 8.17 32.36
N VAL A 61 3.99 7.57 31.24
CA VAL A 61 3.00 8.12 30.32
C VAL A 61 1.90 7.08 30.15
N LEU A 62 0.67 7.44 30.53
CA LEU A 62 -0.51 6.64 30.27
C LEU A 62 -1.39 7.38 29.26
N ARG A 63 -1.85 6.67 28.23
CA ARG A 63 -2.87 7.14 27.30
C ARG A 63 -3.95 6.08 27.25
N GLN A 64 -5.20 6.48 27.40
CA GLN A 64 -6.31 5.55 27.44
C GLN A 64 -7.45 6.10 26.60
N ASP A 65 -7.96 5.29 25.69
CA ASP A 65 -9.10 5.63 24.87
C ASP A 65 -10.36 5.70 25.75
N THR A 66 -11.24 6.63 25.39
CA THR A 66 -12.57 6.81 26.01
C THR A 66 -13.62 6.88 24.91
N ASP A 67 -14.88 6.64 25.25
CA ASP A 67 -16.01 6.54 24.30
C ASP A 67 -16.12 7.68 23.26
N ASN A 68 -15.50 8.84 23.49
CA ASN A 68 -15.51 10.00 22.58
C ASN A 68 -14.13 10.61 22.29
N ASN A 69 -13.04 9.99 22.75
CA ASN A 69 -11.69 10.49 22.54
C ASN A 69 -10.71 9.32 22.52
N GLU A 70 -10.40 8.87 21.31
CA GLU A 70 -9.43 7.82 21.04
C GLU A 70 -8.06 8.47 20.80
N TYR A 71 -7.06 8.01 21.53
CA TYR A 71 -5.68 8.43 21.31
C TYR A 71 -5.13 7.87 19.99
N LEU A 72 -5.59 6.68 19.61
CA LEU A 72 -5.31 6.02 18.35
C LEU A 72 -6.54 5.20 17.99
N ASP A 73 -7.08 5.36 16.79
CA ASP A 73 -8.07 4.42 16.25
C ASP A 73 -7.33 3.11 15.93
N ILE A 74 -7.41 2.17 16.88
CA ILE A 74 -6.65 0.92 16.80
C ILE A 74 -7.17 0.04 15.65
N ASP A 75 -8.46 0.09 15.32
CA ASP A 75 -9.00 -0.69 14.20
C ASP A 75 -8.46 -0.14 12.86
N THR A 76 -8.41 1.19 12.70
CA THR A 76 -7.77 1.83 11.55
C THR A 76 -6.27 1.55 11.49
N GLU A 77 -5.57 1.59 12.63
CA GLU A 77 -4.13 1.28 12.66
C GLU A 77 -3.84 -0.19 12.38
N LEU A 78 -4.66 -1.12 12.90
CA LEU A 78 -4.55 -2.54 12.56
C LEU A 78 -4.86 -2.77 11.07
N ALA A 79 -5.86 -2.10 10.49
CA ALA A 79 -6.14 -2.16 9.05
C ALA A 79 -4.96 -1.63 8.21
N ARG A 80 -4.32 -0.54 8.66
CA ARG A 80 -3.10 -0.02 8.04
C ARG A 80 -1.95 -1.02 8.14
N LEU A 81 -1.74 -1.62 9.31
CA LEU A 81 -0.68 -2.61 9.55
C LEU A 81 -0.95 -3.94 8.83
N SER A 82 -2.21 -4.33 8.66
CA SER A 82 -2.68 -5.42 7.79
C SER A 82 -2.30 -5.17 6.33
N SER A 83 -2.47 -3.93 5.86
CA SER A 83 -2.03 -3.54 4.51
C SER A 83 -0.50 -3.59 4.37
N VAL A 84 0.24 -3.17 5.41
CA VAL A 84 1.70 -3.27 5.46
C VAL A 84 2.18 -4.72 5.45
N SER A 85 1.54 -5.59 6.24
CA SER A 85 1.83 -7.03 6.28
C SER A 85 1.71 -7.67 4.90
N LYS A 86 0.64 -7.33 4.16
CA LYS A 86 0.45 -7.73 2.76
C LYS A 86 1.55 -7.22 1.84
N ILE A 87 1.93 -5.94 1.93
CA ILE A 87 3.01 -5.36 1.11
C ILE A 87 4.33 -6.13 1.32
N ILE A 88 4.69 -6.37 2.58
CA ILE A 88 5.90 -7.13 2.94
C ILE A 88 5.84 -8.55 2.36
N ALA A 89 4.72 -9.26 2.57
CA ALA A 89 4.56 -10.63 2.11
C ALA A 89 4.60 -10.74 0.57
N ASN A 90 3.92 -9.85 -0.13
CA ASN A 90 3.89 -9.81 -1.59
C ASN A 90 5.28 -9.56 -2.18
N HIS A 91 6.05 -8.67 -1.56
CA HIS A 91 7.42 -8.39 -1.98
C HIS A 91 8.35 -9.58 -1.69
N SER A 92 8.21 -10.23 -0.53
CA SER A 92 9.10 -11.33 -0.13
C SER A 92 8.74 -12.70 -0.72
N LYS A 93 7.55 -12.89 -1.32
CA LYS A 93 7.00 -14.22 -1.68
C LYS A 93 7.91 -15.09 -2.57
N ASN A 94 8.75 -14.46 -3.39
CA ASN A 94 9.70 -15.15 -4.26
C ASN A 94 11.11 -15.24 -3.67
N ASN A 95 11.38 -14.51 -2.58
CA ASN A 95 12.65 -14.50 -1.85
C ASN A 95 12.65 -15.65 -0.83
N ASN A 96 12.51 -16.88 -1.31
CA ASN A 96 12.50 -18.06 -0.46
C ASN A 96 13.91 -18.29 0.11
N ALA A 97 14.04 -18.25 1.42
CA ALA A 97 15.29 -18.61 2.08
C ALA A 97 15.50 -20.12 2.03
N THR A 98 16.77 -20.55 2.01
CA THR A 98 17.07 -21.98 2.13
C THR A 98 17.00 -22.34 3.61
N VAL A 99 16.14 -23.29 3.97
CA VAL A 99 16.01 -23.74 5.35
C VAL A 99 16.65 -25.11 5.52
N GLU A 100 17.62 -25.20 6.41
CA GLU A 100 18.26 -26.46 6.81
C GLU A 100 17.90 -26.79 8.25
N ASN A 101 17.40 -28.00 8.49
CA ASN A 101 17.24 -28.54 9.84
C ASN A 101 18.42 -29.47 10.15
N LYS A 102 19.28 -29.05 11.08
CA LYS A 102 20.44 -29.85 11.48
C LYS A 102 20.09 -30.78 12.63
N TRP A 103 20.76 -31.93 12.65
CA TRP A 103 20.69 -32.90 13.74
C TRP A 103 20.94 -32.18 15.09
N GLY A 104 19.99 -32.29 16.03
CA GLY A 104 19.97 -31.51 17.27
C GLY A 104 18.94 -30.38 17.31
N GLY A 105 18.13 -30.20 16.26
CA GLY A 105 16.98 -29.28 16.23
C GLY A 105 17.35 -27.81 16.08
N THR A 106 18.48 -27.52 15.44
CA THR A 106 18.82 -26.16 15.01
C THR A 106 18.31 -25.92 13.59
N ILE A 107 17.53 -24.87 13.42
CA ILE A 107 17.06 -24.37 12.13
C ILE A 107 18.05 -23.32 11.66
N THR A 108 18.58 -23.50 10.46
CA THR A 108 19.40 -22.51 9.77
C THR A 108 18.60 -21.93 8.62
N ILE A 109 18.32 -20.63 8.66
CA ILE A 109 17.76 -19.86 7.55
C ILE A 109 18.93 -19.21 6.81
N ASP A 110 19.22 -19.67 5.60
CA ASP A 110 20.25 -19.07 4.75
C ASP A 110 19.62 -18.05 3.79
N ALA A 111 19.97 -16.78 4.01
CA ALA A 111 19.54 -15.64 3.21
C ALA A 111 20.67 -15.06 2.35
N SER A 112 21.78 -15.79 2.15
CA SER A 112 22.95 -15.30 1.42
C SER A 112 22.67 -14.96 -0.04
N HIS A 113 21.75 -15.66 -0.70
CA HIS A 113 21.32 -15.40 -2.08
C HIS A 113 20.26 -14.31 -2.20
N ILE A 114 19.68 -13.86 -1.08
CA ILE A 114 18.61 -12.85 -1.08
C ILE A 114 19.26 -11.46 -1.05
N PRO A 115 18.92 -10.56 -2.00
CA PRO A 115 19.48 -9.20 -2.01
C PRO A 115 18.99 -8.39 -0.81
N SER A 116 19.79 -7.40 -0.39
CA SER A 116 19.35 -6.39 0.55
C SER A 116 18.87 -5.14 -0.19
N GLU A 117 17.78 -4.56 0.29
CA GLU A 117 17.19 -3.31 -0.18
C GLU A 117 17.13 -2.34 1.00
N ASP A 118 17.77 -1.17 0.87
CA ASP A 118 17.83 -0.15 1.93
C ASP A 118 18.27 -0.68 3.31
N ASN A 119 19.24 -1.60 3.32
CA ASN A 119 19.75 -2.32 4.50
C ASN A 119 18.70 -3.23 5.17
N VAL A 120 17.72 -3.72 4.42
CA VAL A 120 16.74 -4.71 4.87
C VAL A 120 16.81 -5.93 3.94
N LYS A 121 16.74 -7.13 4.50
CA LYS A 121 16.48 -8.36 3.73
C LYS A 121 15.06 -8.82 3.98
N TYR A 122 14.26 -8.89 2.92
CA TYR A 122 12.90 -9.44 2.94
C TYR A 122 12.93 -10.87 2.41
N LEU A 123 12.53 -11.82 3.23
CA LEU A 123 12.58 -13.24 2.90
C LEU A 123 11.32 -13.96 3.35
N THR A 124 11.05 -15.09 2.71
CA THR A 124 9.91 -15.97 3.02
C THR A 124 10.39 -17.32 3.51
N VAL A 125 9.73 -17.84 4.55
CA VAL A 125 9.92 -19.18 5.11
C VAL A 125 8.55 -19.78 5.41
N LYS A 126 8.35 -21.07 5.15
CA LYS A 126 7.10 -21.75 5.51
C LYS A 126 6.99 -21.94 7.02
N ALA A 127 5.79 -21.79 7.56
CA ALA A 127 5.50 -22.08 8.96
C ALA A 127 5.95 -23.50 9.38
N SER A 128 5.84 -24.48 8.47
CA SER A 128 6.28 -25.87 8.70
C SER A 128 7.79 -26.03 8.89
N ASP A 129 8.59 -25.09 8.40
CA ASP A 129 10.05 -25.17 8.39
C ASP A 129 10.67 -24.48 9.62
N PHE A 130 9.82 -23.83 10.43
CA PHE A 130 10.19 -23.09 11.63
C PHE A 130 10.19 -23.86 12.99
N PRO A 131 9.68 -25.10 13.17
CA PRO A 131 9.71 -25.77 14.48
C PRO A 131 11.11 -26.32 14.83
N GLY A 132 11.74 -25.78 15.89
CA GLY A 132 13.09 -26.17 16.33
C GLY A 132 13.52 -25.56 17.67
N TYR A 133 14.60 -26.08 18.26
CA TYR A 133 15.17 -25.63 19.53
C TYR A 133 16.09 -24.43 19.39
N SER A 134 16.66 -24.20 18.20
CA SER A 134 17.52 -23.04 17.96
C SER A 134 17.36 -22.46 16.56
N LEU A 135 17.52 -21.15 16.42
CA LEU A 135 17.49 -20.42 15.16
C LEU A 135 18.83 -19.75 14.88
N SER A 136 19.37 -20.02 13.69
CA SER A 136 20.54 -19.40 13.10
C SER A 136 20.15 -18.78 11.76
N ILE A 137 20.53 -17.53 11.51
CA ILE A 137 20.28 -16.85 10.24
C ILE A 137 21.61 -16.44 9.63
N LYS A 138 21.86 -16.89 8.39
CA LYS A 138 23.10 -16.64 7.65
C LYS A 138 22.88 -15.65 6.52
N GLY A 139 23.99 -15.08 6.06
CA GLY A 139 24.00 -14.20 4.89
C GLY A 139 23.39 -12.82 5.16
N ILE A 140 23.45 -12.36 6.41
CA ILE A 140 23.02 -11.02 6.84
C ILE A 140 24.23 -10.26 7.37
N SER A 141 24.44 -9.04 6.88
CA SER A 141 25.53 -8.18 7.35
C SER A 141 25.22 -7.55 8.72
N ASP A 142 26.20 -6.89 9.34
CA ASP A 142 26.04 -6.27 10.67
C ASP A 142 25.15 -5.03 10.69
N VAL A 143 24.96 -4.39 9.54
CA VAL A 143 24.14 -3.18 9.39
C VAL A 143 22.73 -3.49 8.89
N GLU A 144 22.47 -4.73 8.49
CA GLU A 144 21.20 -5.16 7.90
C GLU A 144 20.17 -5.57 8.95
N LYS A 145 18.91 -5.22 8.67
CA LYS A 145 17.71 -5.73 9.36
C LYS A 145 17.13 -6.89 8.56
N VAL A 146 16.37 -7.74 9.24
CA VAL A 146 15.72 -8.90 8.62
C VAL A 146 14.22 -8.82 8.79
N VAL A 147 13.49 -9.04 7.71
CA VAL A 147 12.05 -9.21 7.72
C VAL A 147 11.74 -10.59 7.16
N ILE A 148 11.22 -11.45 8.02
CA ILE A 148 10.86 -12.84 7.70
C ILE A 148 9.34 -12.90 7.58
N THR A 149 8.84 -13.10 6.37
CA THR A 149 7.45 -13.53 6.16
C THR A 149 7.36 -15.02 6.46
N ILE A 150 6.63 -15.33 7.53
CA ILE A 150 6.21 -16.69 7.87
C ILE A 150 4.96 -16.99 7.05
N ASP A 151 5.12 -17.82 6.02
CA ASP A 151 4.01 -18.29 5.21
C ASP A 151 3.17 -19.27 6.03
N THR A 152 1.98 -18.82 6.41
CA THR A 152 1.03 -19.59 7.23
C THR A 152 0.03 -20.39 6.40
N SER A 153 0.26 -20.56 5.09
CA SER A 153 -0.64 -21.31 4.22
C SER A 153 -0.90 -22.72 4.76
N GLY A 154 -2.18 -23.05 4.97
CA GLY A 154 -2.61 -24.34 5.53
C GLY A 154 -2.34 -24.55 7.03
N VAL A 155 -1.89 -23.53 7.76
CA VAL A 155 -1.58 -23.59 9.20
C VAL A 155 -2.54 -22.72 9.99
N ASN A 156 -3.14 -23.26 11.05
CA ASN A 156 -4.02 -22.52 11.97
C ASN A 156 -3.33 -22.13 13.29
N ASN A 157 -2.23 -22.81 13.61
CA ASN A 157 -1.44 -22.58 14.82
C ASN A 157 0.03 -22.68 14.47
N PHE A 158 0.76 -21.61 14.73
CA PHE A 158 2.20 -21.57 14.65
C PHE A 158 2.77 -21.61 16.06
N SER A 159 3.82 -22.39 16.30
CA SER A 159 4.56 -22.35 17.55
C SER A 159 6.05 -22.39 17.26
N THR A 160 6.81 -21.52 17.93
CA THR A 160 8.28 -21.60 17.87
C THR A 160 8.81 -22.80 18.66
N GLY A 161 8.01 -23.38 19.56
CA GLY A 161 8.54 -24.19 20.67
C GLY A 161 9.57 -23.40 21.48
N SER A 162 10.34 -24.09 22.33
CA SER A 162 11.41 -23.49 23.13
C SER A 162 12.63 -23.15 22.27
N MET A 163 12.55 -22.05 21.52
CA MET A 163 13.55 -21.65 20.53
C MET A 163 14.57 -20.66 21.10
N ALA A 164 15.86 -20.96 20.94
CA ALA A 164 16.96 -20.07 21.27
C ALA A 164 17.69 -19.55 20.03
N PHE A 165 17.94 -18.25 19.95
CA PHE A 165 18.76 -17.69 18.87
C PHE A 165 20.25 -18.01 19.11
N ASP A 166 21.00 -18.29 18.05
CA ASP A 166 22.45 -18.39 18.13
C ASP A 166 23.10 -17.01 18.38
N SER A 167 24.40 -16.98 18.67
CA SER A 167 25.09 -15.72 19.03
C SER A 167 25.03 -14.65 17.94
N VAL A 168 25.05 -15.03 16.66
CA VAL A 168 25.00 -14.10 15.53
C VAL A 168 23.59 -13.56 15.34
N SER A 169 22.57 -14.42 15.41
CA SER A 169 21.17 -14.05 15.18
C SER A 169 20.59 -13.29 16.37
N LYS A 170 21.09 -13.54 17.59
CA LYS A 170 20.75 -12.77 18.80
C LYS A 170 21.08 -11.30 18.69
N SER A 171 22.11 -10.94 17.91
CA SER A 171 22.54 -9.55 17.73
C SER A 171 21.86 -8.84 16.55
N LYS A 172 20.86 -9.45 15.89
CA LYS A 172 20.14 -8.86 14.76
C LYS A 172 18.76 -8.37 15.16
N ASN A 173 18.28 -7.31 14.51
CA ASN A 173 16.88 -6.89 14.59
C ASN A 173 16.06 -7.68 13.56
N ILE A 174 15.14 -8.51 14.04
CA ILE A 174 14.32 -9.37 13.19
C ILE A 174 12.83 -9.05 13.38
N MET A 175 12.14 -8.82 12.26
CA MET A 175 10.68 -8.75 12.21
C MET A 175 10.13 -10.05 11.64
N PHE A 176 9.14 -10.62 12.33
CA PHE A 176 8.38 -11.80 11.91
C PHE A 176 6.99 -11.34 11.45
N ASN A 177 6.76 -11.40 10.14
CA ASN A 177 5.49 -11.06 9.50
C ASN A 177 4.68 -12.34 9.25
N PHE A 178 3.48 -12.45 9.83
CA PHE A 178 2.62 -13.62 9.67
C PHE A 178 1.55 -13.37 8.61
N TYR A 179 1.63 -14.10 7.50
CA TYR A 179 0.74 -13.89 6.36
C TYR A 179 0.47 -15.20 5.62
N ASN A 180 -0.77 -15.38 5.16
CA ASN A 180 -1.14 -16.53 4.33
C ASN A 180 -0.88 -16.16 2.86
N ILE A 181 0.20 -16.70 2.29
CA ILE A 181 0.60 -16.39 0.92
C ILE A 181 -0.35 -17.01 -0.11
N ASP A 182 -0.78 -18.25 0.10
CA ASP A 182 -1.63 -18.97 -0.86
C ASP A 182 -3.00 -18.32 -1.03
N SER A 183 -3.61 -17.82 0.06
CA SER A 183 -4.90 -17.13 0.00
C SER A 183 -4.80 -15.61 -0.06
N GLU A 184 -3.58 -15.05 -0.04
CA GLU A 184 -3.32 -13.60 0.01
C GLU A 184 -4.12 -12.85 1.10
N THR A 185 -4.11 -13.40 2.32
CA THR A 185 -4.83 -12.84 3.47
C THR A 185 -3.95 -12.74 4.70
N ASN A 186 -4.26 -11.78 5.58
CA ASN A 186 -3.64 -11.70 6.90
C ASN A 186 -3.88 -12.98 7.71
N TYR A 187 -2.89 -13.38 8.49
CA TYR A 187 -3.01 -14.55 9.36
C TYR A 187 -3.96 -14.26 10.54
N THR A 188 -4.97 -15.11 10.71
CA THR A 188 -5.98 -15.00 11.78
C THR A 188 -5.82 -16.06 12.87
N GLY A 189 -4.85 -16.97 12.72
CA GLY A 189 -4.61 -18.07 13.65
C GLY A 189 -3.80 -17.64 14.88
N ASN A 190 -3.32 -18.65 15.62
CA ASN A 190 -2.52 -18.42 16.82
C ASN A 190 -1.02 -18.44 16.50
N VAL A 191 -0.27 -17.52 17.12
CA VAL A 191 1.19 -17.48 17.16
C VAL A 191 1.62 -17.72 18.60
N ASP A 192 2.06 -18.93 18.90
CA ASP A 192 2.62 -19.31 20.19
C ASP A 192 4.15 -19.09 20.20
N TRP A 193 4.56 -18.00 20.83
CA TRP A 193 5.94 -17.54 20.83
C TRP A 193 6.63 -17.86 22.16
N GLN A 194 7.55 -18.82 22.11
CA GLN A 194 8.30 -19.30 23.25
C GLN A 194 9.81 -19.18 23.02
N SER A 195 10.30 -17.96 22.76
CA SER A 195 11.72 -17.71 22.50
C SER A 195 12.40 -16.79 23.52
N ASN A 196 13.70 -16.99 23.73
CA ASN A 196 14.52 -16.25 24.70
C ASN A 196 15.49 -15.23 24.06
N ASN A 197 15.01 -14.34 23.18
CA ASN A 197 15.85 -13.27 22.65
C ASN A 197 15.71 -11.96 23.44
N LYS A 198 16.69 -11.66 24.29
CA LYS A 198 16.76 -10.44 25.09
C LYS A 198 17.73 -9.39 24.54
N GLU A 199 18.63 -9.77 23.63
CA GLU A 199 19.79 -8.94 23.27
C GLU A 199 19.43 -7.85 22.26
N THR A 200 18.48 -8.11 21.36
CA THR A 200 17.99 -7.13 20.38
C THR A 200 16.49 -6.96 20.42
N SER A 201 16.05 -5.81 19.90
CA SER A 201 14.64 -5.53 19.67
C SER A 201 14.15 -6.27 18.41
N ASN A 202 13.17 -7.14 18.56
CA ASN A 202 12.49 -7.87 17.49
C ASN A 202 11.05 -7.37 17.32
N ALA A 203 10.41 -7.74 16.22
CA ALA A 203 9.02 -7.40 16.00
C ALA A 203 8.20 -8.63 15.58
N ILE A 204 6.97 -8.74 16.08
CA ILE A 204 5.96 -9.66 15.58
C ILE A 204 4.86 -8.82 14.94
N LEU A 205 4.59 -9.05 13.66
CA LEU A 205 3.53 -8.41 12.87
C LEU A 205 2.50 -9.49 12.50
N SER A 206 1.41 -9.55 13.26
CA SER A 206 0.29 -10.47 13.03
C SER A 206 -1.06 -9.76 13.27
N PRO A 207 -1.40 -8.70 12.50
CA PRO A 207 -2.45 -7.75 12.85
C PRO A 207 -3.83 -8.33 13.11
N GLU A 208 -4.20 -9.42 12.41
CA GLU A 208 -5.49 -10.10 12.56
C GLU A 208 -5.42 -11.37 13.43
N GLY A 209 -4.23 -11.73 13.91
CA GLY A 209 -3.97 -12.98 14.62
C GLY A 209 -3.94 -12.84 16.14
N ILE A 210 -3.77 -13.97 16.82
CA ILE A 210 -3.62 -14.04 18.27
C ILE A 210 -2.16 -14.36 18.59
N VAL A 211 -1.45 -13.47 19.28
CA VAL A 211 -0.07 -13.71 19.72
C VAL A 211 -0.06 -14.09 21.20
N ILE A 212 0.50 -15.27 21.49
CA ILE A 212 0.64 -15.83 22.82
C ILE A 212 2.13 -15.85 23.16
N LEU A 213 2.55 -15.23 24.26
CA LEU A 213 3.90 -15.41 24.80
C LEU A 213 3.86 -16.45 25.93
N SER A 214 4.43 -17.62 25.70
CA SER A 214 4.30 -18.80 26.58
C SER A 214 5.58 -19.24 27.30
N GLY A 215 6.68 -18.51 27.15
CA GLY A 215 7.99 -18.84 27.74
C GLY A 215 8.35 -18.06 29.02
N ILE A 216 9.34 -18.55 29.77
CA ILE A 216 9.92 -17.94 30.99
C ILE A 216 10.87 -16.75 30.65
N GLY A 217 10.89 -16.30 29.39
CA GLY A 217 11.81 -15.29 28.87
C GLY A 217 11.09 -14.03 28.39
N THR A 218 11.69 -12.86 28.61
CA THR A 218 11.17 -11.57 28.11
C THR A 218 11.42 -11.46 26.62
N PHE A 219 10.37 -11.42 25.81
CA PHE A 219 10.45 -10.94 24.43
C PHE A 219 10.95 -9.50 24.47
N ASN A 220 11.94 -9.16 23.66
CA ASN A 220 12.44 -7.79 23.57
C ASN A 220 12.00 -7.17 22.25
N GLY A 221 11.09 -6.17 22.29
CA GLY A 221 10.65 -5.43 21.11
C GLY A 221 9.12 -5.28 20.98
N ASN A 222 8.60 -5.18 19.76
CA ASN A 222 7.20 -4.83 19.50
C ASN A 222 6.34 -6.01 19.05
N ILE A 223 5.06 -6.00 19.41
CA ILE A 223 4.07 -6.98 18.96
C ILE A 223 2.86 -6.22 18.44
N VAL A 224 2.44 -6.55 17.22
CA VAL A 224 1.19 -6.12 16.60
C VAL A 224 0.32 -7.35 16.45
N ALA A 225 -0.83 -7.36 17.12
CA ALA A 225 -1.77 -8.47 17.09
C ALA A 225 -3.20 -8.01 17.37
N HIS A 226 -4.17 -8.70 16.79
CA HIS A 226 -5.59 -8.50 17.10
C HIS A 226 -5.88 -8.81 18.57
N LYS A 227 -5.21 -9.85 19.09
CA LYS A 227 -5.25 -10.23 20.50
C LYS A 227 -3.87 -10.65 20.97
N TYR A 228 -3.52 -10.20 22.16
CA TYR A 228 -2.31 -10.59 22.87
C TYR A 228 -2.65 -11.40 24.14
N VAL A 229 -1.91 -12.47 24.39
CA VAL A 229 -2.00 -13.28 25.61
C VAL A 229 -0.61 -13.46 26.20
N GLY A 230 -0.39 -12.94 27.41
CA GLY A 230 0.90 -13.04 28.10
C GLY A 230 0.86 -14.06 29.22
N ASN A 231 1.53 -15.20 29.06
CA ASN A 231 1.76 -16.13 30.17
C ASN A 231 3.07 -15.74 30.87
N ASN A 232 2.96 -14.93 31.93
CA ASN A 232 4.05 -14.55 32.86
C ASN A 232 5.11 -13.58 32.31
N THR A 233 4.99 -13.13 31.06
CA THR A 233 6.00 -12.26 30.45
C THR A 233 5.40 -11.25 29.48
N PHE A 234 6.05 -10.10 29.38
CA PHE A 234 5.65 -8.99 28.51
C PHE A 234 6.88 -8.41 27.80
N PRO A 235 6.69 -7.69 26.69
CA PRO A 235 7.78 -7.09 25.96
C PRO A 235 8.55 -6.05 26.79
N THR A 236 9.86 -5.99 26.63
CA THR A 236 10.71 -4.91 27.18
C THR A 236 10.66 -3.64 26.32
N SER A 237 11.05 -2.48 26.88
CA SER A 237 10.94 -1.13 26.28
C SER A 237 11.72 -0.87 24.99
N SER A 238 12.53 -1.81 24.51
CA SER A 238 13.26 -1.55 23.27
C SER A 238 12.25 -1.42 22.13
N THR A 239 12.45 -0.41 21.31
CA THR A 239 11.63 -0.20 20.12
C THR A 239 12.36 -0.81 18.95
N PHE A 240 11.66 -1.66 18.20
CA PHE A 240 12.15 -2.19 16.95
C PHE A 240 12.44 -0.99 16.02
N PRO A 241 13.65 -0.91 15.43
CA PRO A 241 14.00 0.24 14.62
C PRO A 241 13.06 0.34 13.42
N ASP A 242 12.71 1.57 13.03
CA ASP A 242 11.84 1.79 11.88
C ASP A 242 12.37 1.05 10.63
N LEU A 243 11.43 0.50 9.85
CA LEU A 243 11.72 -0.18 8.60
C LEU A 243 11.31 0.71 7.44
N GLN A 244 12.17 0.82 6.42
CA GLN A 244 11.67 1.21 5.11
C GLN A 244 10.74 0.08 4.64
N LEU A 245 9.60 0.41 4.06
CA LEU A 245 8.78 -0.60 3.41
C LEU A 245 9.28 -0.81 2.00
N PRO A 246 9.23 -2.06 1.50
CA PRO A 246 9.56 -2.29 0.11
C PRO A 246 8.58 -1.49 -0.73
N ILE A 247 9.13 -0.56 -1.51
CA ILE A 247 8.36 0.18 -2.48
C ILE A 247 8.23 -0.78 -3.65
N ASP A 248 7.03 -1.29 -3.91
CA ASP A 248 6.76 -2.03 -5.14
C ASP A 248 6.99 -1.11 -6.34
N ARG A 249 8.25 -1.03 -6.80
CA ARG A 249 8.57 -0.42 -8.09
C ARG A 249 8.06 -1.29 -9.26
N ASN A 250 7.61 -2.50 -8.96
CA ASN A 250 7.07 -3.46 -9.92
C ASN A 250 5.54 -3.37 -10.09
N ASN A 251 4.84 -2.57 -9.29
CA ASN A 251 3.40 -2.29 -9.45
C ASN A 251 3.11 -0.84 -9.88
N ASP A 252 4.11 -0.07 -10.32
CA ASP A 252 3.80 1.09 -11.15
C ASP A 252 3.19 0.53 -12.44
N VAL A 253 1.86 0.54 -12.52
CA VAL A 253 1.14 0.37 -13.78
C VAL A 253 1.52 1.61 -14.59
N SER A 254 2.66 1.53 -15.29
CA SER A 254 3.08 2.57 -16.22
C SER A 254 1.90 2.77 -17.16
N PRO A 255 1.41 4.02 -17.30
CA PRO A 255 0.19 4.25 -18.03
C PRO A 255 0.35 3.73 -19.46
N LYS A 256 -0.69 3.09 -20.01
CA LYS A 256 -0.71 2.64 -21.42
C LYS A 256 -1.95 3.14 -22.11
N LEU A 257 -1.76 3.73 -23.29
CA LEU A 257 -2.84 4.06 -24.20
C LEU A 257 -3.20 2.80 -24.99
N ILE A 258 -4.31 2.18 -24.64
CA ILE A 258 -4.78 0.92 -25.25
C ILE A 258 -5.52 1.21 -26.56
N SER A 259 -6.29 2.29 -26.61
CA SER A 259 -6.95 2.75 -27.83
C SER A 259 -7.09 4.26 -27.86
N ALA A 260 -7.08 4.84 -29.07
CA ALA A 260 -7.41 6.22 -29.33
C ALA A 260 -8.79 6.30 -30.04
N PRO A 261 -9.60 7.33 -29.76
CA PRO A 261 -10.89 7.50 -30.40
C PRO A 261 -10.77 8.23 -31.74
N ASP A 262 -11.81 8.10 -32.56
CA ASP A 262 -12.02 8.95 -33.74
C ASP A 262 -12.93 10.14 -33.39
N VAL A 263 -12.91 11.17 -34.23
CA VAL A 263 -13.81 12.34 -34.12
C VAL A 263 -14.57 12.53 -35.42
N ASP A 264 -15.89 12.54 -35.33
CA ASP A 264 -16.81 12.73 -36.44
C ASP A 264 -17.44 14.12 -36.38
N PHE A 265 -17.10 14.95 -37.36
CA PHE A 265 -17.68 16.28 -37.52
C PHE A 265 -18.97 16.27 -38.35
N GLY A 266 -19.35 15.15 -38.96
CA GLY A 266 -20.55 15.00 -39.78
C GLY A 266 -20.44 15.68 -41.15
N SER A 267 -21.59 15.81 -41.82
CA SER A 267 -21.71 16.47 -43.13
C SER A 267 -22.37 17.84 -42.99
N HIS A 268 -21.73 18.87 -43.56
CA HIS A 268 -22.18 20.25 -43.49
C HIS A 268 -22.21 20.89 -44.87
N LYS A 269 -23.03 21.93 -45.04
CA LYS A 269 -23.03 22.70 -46.28
C LYS A 269 -21.77 23.58 -46.30
N MET A 270 -21.19 23.75 -47.48
CA MET A 270 -20.08 24.68 -47.65
C MET A 270 -20.50 26.08 -47.20
N ASN A 271 -19.63 26.76 -46.44
CA ASN A 271 -19.86 28.09 -45.85
C ASN A 271 -21.06 28.20 -44.89
N SER A 272 -21.60 27.09 -44.37
CA SER A 272 -22.70 27.16 -43.39
C SER A 272 -22.22 27.37 -41.95
N GLU A 273 -21.01 26.93 -41.63
CA GLU A 273 -20.44 26.95 -40.28
C GLU A 273 -19.01 27.46 -40.36
N THR A 274 -18.60 28.31 -39.42
CA THR A 274 -17.19 28.75 -39.30
C THR A 274 -16.41 27.86 -38.32
N SER A 275 -17.11 27.09 -37.49
CA SER A 275 -16.52 26.18 -36.51
C SER A 275 -17.47 25.03 -36.17
N LEU A 276 -16.91 23.87 -35.89
CA LEU A 276 -17.63 22.65 -35.52
C LEU A 276 -16.99 21.98 -34.31
N ILE A 277 -17.81 21.46 -33.41
CA ILE A 277 -17.40 20.52 -32.37
C ILE A 277 -17.73 19.12 -32.84
N GLY A 278 -16.72 18.26 -32.88
CA GLY A 278 -16.86 16.89 -33.34
C GLY A 278 -17.40 15.95 -32.26
N ASN A 279 -18.07 14.88 -32.68
CA ASN A 279 -18.52 13.83 -31.80
C ASN A 279 -17.50 12.71 -31.72
N TRP A 280 -17.15 12.29 -30.52
CA TRP A 280 -16.28 11.14 -30.30
C TRP A 280 -16.91 9.85 -30.83
N LYS A 281 -16.11 9.00 -31.48
CA LYS A 281 -16.47 7.67 -31.95
C LYS A 281 -15.47 6.63 -31.44
N GLY A 282 -15.99 5.45 -31.09
CA GLY A 282 -15.18 4.37 -30.53
C GLY A 282 -14.92 4.53 -29.02
N ASN A 283 -13.79 4.00 -28.56
CA ASN A 283 -13.38 4.03 -27.15
C ASN A 283 -12.00 4.67 -27.02
N CYS A 284 -11.77 5.38 -25.92
CA CYS A 284 -10.43 5.82 -25.53
C CYS A 284 -10.03 5.08 -24.26
N GLN A 285 -9.45 3.89 -24.44
CA GLN A 285 -9.05 3.05 -23.34
C GLN A 285 -7.64 3.40 -22.88
N VAL A 286 -7.51 3.72 -21.61
CA VAL A 286 -6.24 4.03 -20.96
C VAL A 286 -6.14 3.17 -19.70
N SER A 287 -5.00 2.51 -19.55
CA SER A 287 -4.63 1.84 -18.31
C SER A 287 -3.69 2.72 -17.50
N GLY A 288 -3.87 2.71 -16.18
CA GLY A 288 -3.01 3.40 -15.24
C GLY A 288 -3.58 3.30 -13.82
N GLU A 289 -2.81 3.75 -12.85
CA GLU A 289 -3.17 3.65 -11.44
C GLU A 289 -4.27 4.64 -11.06
N LYS A 290 -5.22 4.18 -10.23
CA LYS A 290 -6.31 5.01 -9.71
C LYS A 290 -5.77 6.23 -8.97
N GLY A 291 -6.31 7.39 -9.29
CA GLY A 291 -5.92 8.66 -8.66
C GLY A 291 -4.56 9.22 -9.08
N LYS A 292 -3.77 8.50 -9.90
CA LYS A 292 -2.58 9.07 -10.54
C LYS A 292 -2.96 9.81 -11.82
N GLU A 293 -2.38 10.99 -12.03
CA GLU A 293 -2.59 11.77 -13.26
C GLU A 293 -1.92 11.05 -14.45
N ILE A 294 -2.66 10.93 -15.54
CA ILE A 294 -2.17 10.51 -16.85
C ILE A 294 -2.26 11.71 -17.79
N LYS A 295 -1.12 12.05 -18.41
CA LYS A 295 -1.02 13.12 -19.40
C LYS A 295 -0.95 12.54 -20.80
N ILE A 296 -1.86 12.96 -21.65
CA ILE A 296 -1.96 12.52 -23.05
C ILE A 296 -1.81 13.74 -23.95
N ASN A 297 -0.80 13.75 -24.80
CA ASN A 297 -0.65 14.73 -25.86
C ASN A 297 -1.44 14.29 -27.09
N VAL A 298 -2.12 15.24 -27.73
CA VAL A 298 -2.80 15.08 -29.02
C VAL A 298 -2.20 16.07 -30.01
N GLU A 299 -1.78 15.59 -31.16
CA GLU A 299 -1.20 16.42 -32.22
C GLU A 299 -1.76 16.05 -33.60
N LEU A 300 -1.80 17.04 -34.50
CA LEU A 300 -2.16 16.84 -35.89
C LEU A 300 -0.98 16.21 -36.64
N ALA A 301 -1.05 14.91 -36.92
CA ALA A 301 0.01 14.16 -37.61
C ALA A 301 -0.10 14.24 -39.13
N LYS A 302 -1.33 14.33 -39.66
CA LYS A 302 -1.61 14.64 -41.06
C LYS A 302 -2.71 15.67 -41.16
N GLN A 303 -2.48 16.68 -41.98
CA GLN A 303 -3.40 17.78 -42.21
C GLN A 303 -4.73 17.32 -42.81
N PHE A 304 -5.75 18.16 -42.64
CA PHE A 304 -7.10 17.94 -43.15
C PHE A 304 -7.08 17.96 -44.68
N THR A 305 -7.22 16.79 -45.30
CA THR A 305 -7.03 16.58 -46.74
C THR A 305 -8.29 15.98 -47.35
N SER A 306 -8.71 16.48 -48.51
CA SER A 306 -9.83 15.93 -49.27
C SER A 306 -9.44 14.60 -49.95
N GLU A 307 -10.44 13.79 -50.30
CA GLU A 307 -10.22 12.59 -51.14
C GLU A 307 -9.53 12.88 -52.48
N ASN A 308 -9.66 14.12 -52.99
CA ASN A 308 -9.04 14.56 -54.24
C ASN A 308 -7.63 15.15 -54.05
N GLY A 309 -7.11 15.15 -52.81
CA GLY A 309 -5.76 15.63 -52.49
C GLY A 309 -5.66 17.13 -52.19
N SER A 310 -6.78 17.85 -52.11
CA SER A 310 -6.81 19.27 -51.75
C SER A 310 -6.61 19.42 -50.24
N PHE A 311 -5.71 20.31 -49.84
CA PHE A 311 -5.42 20.56 -48.43
C PHE A 311 -6.26 21.73 -47.90
N ALA A 312 -6.88 21.53 -46.73
CA ALA A 312 -7.52 22.59 -45.96
C ALA A 312 -6.56 23.07 -44.87
N ASN A 313 -5.50 23.78 -45.27
CA ASN A 313 -4.39 24.14 -44.37
C ASN A 313 -4.67 25.31 -43.42
N ASP A 314 -5.68 26.13 -43.73
CA ASP A 314 -6.02 27.33 -42.95
C ASP A 314 -7.06 27.03 -41.84
N VAL A 315 -7.50 25.78 -41.72
CA VAL A 315 -8.36 25.35 -40.61
C VAL A 315 -7.55 25.25 -39.32
N SER A 316 -8.16 25.64 -38.22
CA SER A 316 -7.55 25.56 -36.89
C SER A 316 -8.13 24.39 -36.10
N TRP A 317 -7.27 23.62 -35.47
CA TRP A 317 -7.64 22.49 -34.62
C TRP A 317 -7.45 22.86 -33.15
N GLN A 318 -8.51 22.71 -32.36
CA GLN A 318 -8.54 23.13 -30.97
C GLN A 318 -9.10 22.05 -30.06
N LEU A 319 -8.43 21.83 -28.93
CA LEU A 319 -8.93 21.00 -27.85
C LEU A 319 -9.66 21.92 -26.86
N VAL A 320 -10.96 21.67 -26.68
CA VAL A 320 -11.82 22.42 -25.77
C VAL A 320 -11.89 21.69 -24.44
N LYS A 321 -11.28 22.25 -23.39
CA LYS A 321 -11.47 21.75 -22.02
C LYS A 321 -12.65 22.47 -21.39
N SER A 322 -13.66 21.70 -21.00
CA SER A 322 -14.81 22.15 -20.20
C SER A 322 -14.67 21.61 -18.78
N ASP A 323 -14.89 22.44 -17.75
CA ASP A 323 -14.64 22.07 -16.35
C ASP A 323 -15.71 22.65 -15.41
N TYR A 324 -16.36 21.76 -14.65
CA TYR A 324 -17.39 22.08 -13.65
C TYR A 324 -16.86 22.09 -12.21
N SER A 325 -15.57 21.87 -11.96
CA SER A 325 -15.03 21.66 -10.61
C SER A 325 -15.21 22.86 -9.66
N SER A 326 -15.43 24.07 -10.19
CA SER A 326 -15.73 25.28 -9.41
C SER A 326 -17.22 25.43 -9.04
N GLY A 327 -18.09 24.51 -9.48
CA GLY A 327 -19.54 24.62 -9.38
C GLY A 327 -20.22 25.34 -10.55
N SER A 328 -19.44 25.92 -11.48
CA SER A 328 -19.92 26.51 -12.73
C SER A 328 -19.08 26.04 -13.92
N LEU A 329 -19.65 26.09 -15.13
CA LEU A 329 -18.91 25.69 -16.33
C LEU A 329 -17.85 26.74 -16.67
N THR A 330 -16.60 26.30 -16.73
CA THR A 330 -15.48 27.07 -17.28
C THR A 330 -14.94 26.38 -18.52
N THR A 331 -14.55 27.16 -19.52
CA THR A 331 -14.01 26.62 -20.78
C THR A 331 -12.65 27.23 -21.09
N SER A 332 -11.76 26.41 -21.66
CA SER A 332 -10.46 26.85 -22.16
C SER A 332 -10.11 26.13 -23.45
N LEU A 333 -9.34 26.80 -24.31
CA LEU A 333 -8.96 26.30 -25.63
C LEU A 333 -7.45 26.10 -25.69
N GLN A 334 -7.03 24.98 -26.28
CA GLN A 334 -5.64 24.71 -26.64
C GLN A 334 -5.57 24.47 -28.15
N ASP A 335 -4.84 25.31 -28.88
CA ASP A 335 -4.57 25.07 -30.30
C ASP A 335 -3.59 23.89 -30.45
N PHE A 336 -3.90 22.98 -31.38
CA PHE A 336 -3.00 21.89 -31.77
C PHE A 336 -2.78 21.78 -33.27
N THR A 337 -2.98 22.88 -33.99
CA THR A 337 -2.78 22.96 -35.45
C THR A 337 -1.31 22.74 -35.80
N THR A 338 -0.39 23.26 -34.98
CA THR A 338 1.07 23.16 -35.20
C THR A 338 1.85 22.60 -34.00
N THR A 339 1.22 22.50 -32.83
CA THR A 339 1.80 21.97 -31.59
C THR A 339 0.89 20.91 -30.99
N SER A 340 1.34 20.14 -30.01
CA SER A 340 0.45 19.21 -29.29
C SER A 340 -0.42 19.94 -28.26
N ALA A 341 -1.70 19.62 -28.17
CA ALA A 341 -2.54 19.93 -27.01
C ALA A 341 -2.44 18.82 -25.95
N ARG A 342 -2.81 19.13 -24.71
CA ARG A 342 -2.73 18.18 -23.59
C ARG A 342 -4.07 17.91 -22.93
N ILE A 343 -4.32 16.62 -22.71
CA ILE A 343 -5.39 16.07 -21.88
C ILE A 343 -4.76 15.56 -20.59
N ASN A 344 -5.34 15.98 -19.46
CA ASN A 344 -5.05 15.39 -18.15
C ASN A 344 -6.24 14.53 -17.71
N TYR A 345 -5.97 13.29 -17.32
CA TYR A 345 -6.98 12.32 -16.92
C TYR A 345 -6.57 11.62 -15.62
N TRP A 346 -7.54 11.35 -14.74
CA TRP A 346 -7.33 10.63 -13.49
C TRP A 346 -8.22 9.38 -13.50
N PRO A 347 -7.66 8.17 -13.66
CA PRO A 347 -8.42 6.94 -13.57
C PRO A 347 -9.11 6.82 -12.21
N TRP A 348 -10.38 6.41 -12.20
CA TRP A 348 -11.14 6.23 -10.96
C TRP A 348 -11.58 4.79 -10.69
N GLN A 349 -11.42 3.87 -11.64
CA GLN A 349 -11.70 2.44 -11.47
C GLN A 349 -10.42 1.66 -11.14
N ASP A 350 -10.55 0.64 -10.28
CA ASP A 350 -9.45 -0.13 -9.68
C ASP A 350 -8.88 -1.25 -10.57
N ASP A 351 -9.52 -1.59 -11.70
CA ASP A 351 -9.11 -2.72 -12.56
C ASP A 351 -8.13 -2.34 -13.68
N GLY A 352 -7.63 -1.10 -13.66
CA GLY A 352 -6.54 -0.67 -14.55
C GLY A 352 -6.92 -0.51 -16.01
N THR A 353 -8.21 -0.40 -16.37
CA THR A 353 -8.62 0.03 -17.72
C THR A 353 -9.80 1.00 -17.67
N GLY A 354 -9.53 2.31 -17.76
CA GLY A 354 -10.57 3.35 -17.85
C GLY A 354 -10.94 3.67 -19.30
N ASN A 355 -12.17 4.13 -19.54
CA ASN A 355 -12.59 4.67 -20.84
C ASN A 355 -12.86 6.16 -20.71
N LEU A 356 -11.93 7.00 -21.16
CA LEU A 356 -11.99 8.47 -21.04
C LEU A 356 -13.30 9.05 -21.62
N LEU A 357 -13.85 8.44 -22.67
CA LEU A 357 -15.06 8.96 -23.30
C LEU A 357 -16.33 8.70 -22.48
N SER A 358 -16.44 7.52 -21.86
CA SER A 358 -17.54 7.20 -20.94
C SER A 358 -17.52 8.14 -19.74
N ASP A 359 -16.31 8.36 -19.25
CA ASP A 359 -15.96 9.22 -18.14
C ASP A 359 -16.33 10.68 -18.39
N TRP A 360 -15.96 11.22 -19.55
CA TRP A 360 -16.33 12.57 -19.97
C TRP A 360 -17.82 12.73 -20.23
N SER A 361 -18.47 11.71 -20.81
CA SER A 361 -19.93 11.72 -21.01
C SER A 361 -20.67 11.81 -19.68
N TYR A 362 -20.21 11.05 -18.68
CA TYR A 362 -20.73 11.11 -17.31
C TYR A 362 -20.49 12.48 -16.67
N ASN A 363 -19.29 13.04 -16.80
CA ASN A 363 -18.94 14.37 -16.30
C ASN A 363 -19.83 15.47 -16.90
N LYS A 364 -20.09 15.39 -18.22
CA LYS A 364 -20.96 16.32 -18.95
C LYS A 364 -22.42 16.21 -18.50
N GLU A 365 -22.94 15.00 -18.34
CA GLU A 365 -24.33 14.75 -17.89
C GLU A 365 -24.54 15.22 -16.44
N LYS A 366 -23.61 14.89 -15.55
CA LYS A 366 -23.70 15.19 -14.11
C LYS A 366 -23.17 16.57 -13.74
N LYS A 367 -22.64 17.32 -14.70
CA LYS A 367 -22.04 18.65 -14.49
C LYS A 367 -20.99 18.63 -13.38
N GLN A 368 -20.06 17.68 -13.48
CA GLN A 368 -18.98 17.49 -12.51
C GLN A 368 -17.66 17.25 -13.22
N TYR A 369 -16.57 17.77 -12.65
CA TYR A 369 -15.21 17.63 -13.16
C TYR A 369 -15.02 18.11 -14.61
N SER A 370 -13.84 17.79 -15.17
CA SER A 370 -13.45 18.17 -16.52
C SER A 370 -13.84 17.14 -17.58
N PHE A 371 -14.10 17.61 -18.79
CA PHE A 371 -14.20 16.82 -20.02
C PHE A 371 -13.62 17.60 -21.20
N TYR A 372 -13.34 16.89 -22.30
CA TYR A 372 -12.72 17.47 -23.47
C TYR A 372 -13.53 17.18 -24.74
N ASP A 373 -13.61 18.18 -25.62
CA ASP A 373 -14.19 18.09 -26.95
C ASP A 373 -13.13 18.54 -27.98
N MET A 374 -13.23 18.06 -29.23
CA MET A 374 -12.41 18.58 -30.33
C MET A 374 -13.20 19.54 -31.20
N GLN A 375 -12.57 20.64 -31.55
CA GLN A 375 -13.14 21.68 -32.39
C GLN A 375 -12.25 21.91 -33.61
N VAL A 376 -12.89 22.07 -34.78
CA VAL A 376 -12.26 22.58 -36.00
C VAL A 376 -12.90 23.92 -36.32
N SER A 377 -12.08 24.93 -36.57
CA SER A 377 -12.50 26.30 -36.88
C SER A 377 -11.86 26.80 -38.19
N ASN A 378 -12.28 27.99 -38.63
CA ASN A 378 -11.95 28.58 -39.93
C ASN A 378 -12.39 27.70 -41.12
N LEU A 379 -13.57 27.07 -40.99
CA LEU A 379 -14.10 26.18 -42.03
C LEU A 379 -14.55 26.92 -43.30
N ASP A 380 -14.73 28.23 -43.22
CA ASP A 380 -14.99 29.13 -44.35
C ASP A 380 -13.80 29.22 -45.33
N THR A 381 -12.61 28.77 -44.91
CA THR A 381 -11.43 28.64 -45.80
C THR A 381 -11.52 27.45 -46.76
N ILE A 382 -12.46 26.53 -46.55
CA ILE A 382 -12.67 25.35 -47.40
C ILE A 382 -13.50 25.75 -48.63
N THR A 383 -12.87 25.74 -49.79
CA THR A 383 -13.49 26.18 -51.06
C THR A 383 -13.98 25.03 -51.94
N GLU A 384 -13.64 23.78 -51.61
CA GLU A 384 -14.00 22.60 -52.40
C GLU A 384 -14.87 21.61 -51.63
N ILE A 385 -15.92 21.10 -52.28
CA ILE A 385 -16.79 20.07 -51.71
C ILE A 385 -16.05 18.74 -51.75
N GLY A 386 -16.10 17.98 -50.66
CA GLY A 386 -15.55 16.63 -50.60
C GLY A 386 -15.56 16.07 -49.19
N ASN A 387 -15.14 14.81 -49.07
CA ASN A 387 -14.86 14.21 -47.77
C ASN A 387 -13.44 14.60 -47.37
N TYR A 388 -13.29 15.16 -46.17
CA TYR A 388 -12.01 15.56 -45.62
C TYR A 388 -11.68 14.70 -44.41
N THR A 389 -10.42 14.29 -44.29
CA THR A 389 -9.92 13.53 -43.15
C THR A 389 -8.60 14.11 -42.65
N ALA A 390 -8.38 14.00 -41.34
CA ALA A 390 -7.12 14.32 -40.70
C ALA A 390 -6.65 13.11 -39.89
N THR A 391 -5.35 13.00 -39.64
CA THR A 391 -4.80 11.98 -38.75
C THR A 391 -4.25 12.64 -37.50
N LEU A 392 -4.71 12.18 -36.33
CA LEU A 392 -4.21 12.64 -35.04
C LEU A 392 -3.26 11.60 -34.45
N ARG A 393 -2.20 12.06 -33.79
CA ARG A 393 -1.32 11.21 -32.98
C ARG A 393 -1.59 11.49 -31.51
N TRP A 394 -1.72 10.41 -30.75
CA TRP A 394 -1.95 10.41 -29.31
C TRP A 394 -0.73 9.79 -28.63
N THR A 395 -0.14 10.50 -27.68
CA THR A 395 1.10 10.07 -27.01
C THR A 395 0.99 10.26 -25.51
N LEU A 396 1.40 9.26 -24.74
CA LEU A 396 1.57 9.44 -23.30
C LEU A 396 2.85 10.23 -23.00
N VAL A 397 2.74 11.24 -22.14
CA VAL A 397 3.86 12.15 -21.87
C VAL A 397 4.87 11.55 -20.89
N ASP A 398 4.38 10.86 -19.87
CA ASP A 398 5.16 10.38 -18.73
C ASP A 398 5.30 8.85 -18.73
N SER A 399 5.23 8.20 -19.91
CA SER A 399 5.34 6.74 -20.07
C SER A 399 6.41 6.38 -21.12
N PRO A 400 7.11 5.23 -20.99
CA PRO A 400 8.12 4.77 -21.95
C PRO A 400 7.65 4.65 -23.40
#